data_AF-A0A3D6B868-F1
#
_entry.id   AF-A0A3D6B868-F1
#
_cell.length_a   1.000
_cell.length_b   1.000
_cell.length_c   1.000
_cell.angle_alpha   90.00
_cell.angle_beta   90.00
_cell.angle_gamma   90.00
#
_symmetry.space_group_name_H-M   'P 1'
#
loop_
_entity.id
_entity.type
_entity.pdbx_description
1 polymer ?
#
loop_
_entity_poly.entity_id
_entity_poly.type
_entity_poly.pdbx_seq_one_letter_code
_entity_poly.pdbx_strand_id
1 'polypeptide(L)'
;MANTKYNYYGMLGLSPEVFSNNTEELTEIAKKKIYEWQHHKRIDVQNQATIHGQRILDAIDDTARWKAIYDEYRDAVIENILEQLILFVVNNKILLNNVEVIASKNNVSTNFVEEICERRGYAVVQESTLKKPCYSIEKLRPKNFLQIQEVQKLINELGAENLLDLFASPEISEMEIYISKFSSNEEILEAISTLENKWLNFSPNGSNSAQEVFIYRICAFFKKFLRDNSFSDYEQYLNYSGAKKILENICSLGIKSINPMAFNRTVDKLIQFTNGNIKEARDMLINHCITNNIVYPQ
;
A
#
# COMPACT_ATOMS: atom_id res chain seq x y z
N MET A 1 6.04 18.52 -26.27
CA MET A 1 7.50 18.38 -26.42
C MET A 1 7.80 16.90 -26.35
N ALA A 2 8.30 16.33 -27.45
CA ALA A 2 8.36 14.88 -27.63
C ALA A 2 9.27 14.23 -26.58
N ASN A 3 8.77 13.17 -25.97
CA ASN A 3 9.44 12.31 -25.01
C ASN A 3 10.47 11.43 -25.75
N THR A 4 11.42 12.04 -26.45
CA THR A 4 12.34 11.34 -27.35
C THR A 4 13.51 10.77 -26.57
N LYS A 5 13.24 9.71 -25.80
CA LYS A 5 14.25 8.69 -25.52
C LYS A 5 14.36 7.82 -26.78
N TYR A 6 15.20 8.27 -27.72
CA TYR A 6 15.70 7.40 -28.78
C TYR A 6 16.64 6.39 -28.12
N ASN A 7 16.17 5.18 -27.90
CA ASN A 7 17.07 4.08 -27.62
C ASN A 7 16.68 2.86 -28.46
N TYR A 8 17.54 2.56 -29.42
CA TYR A 8 17.61 1.29 -30.14
C TYR A 8 19.03 0.77 -30.00
N TYR A 9 19.33 0.00 -28.94
CA TYR A 9 20.66 -0.60 -28.83
C TYR A 9 20.73 -1.83 -29.73
N GLY A 10 21.17 -1.59 -30.96
CA GLY A 10 22.26 -2.41 -31.47
C GLY A 10 23.48 -2.19 -30.60
N MET A 11 23.97 -0.97 -30.71
CA MET A 11 24.63 -0.30 -29.60
C MET A 11 24.57 1.26 -29.75
N LEU A 12 23.88 1.78 -30.79
CA LEU A 12 23.94 3.19 -31.21
C LEU A 12 22.61 3.93 -31.38
N GLY A 13 21.45 3.26 -31.41
CA GLY A 13 20.16 3.96 -31.52
C GLY A 13 19.66 4.27 -32.94
N LEU A 14 20.29 3.73 -33.98
CA LEU A 14 20.14 4.22 -35.35
C LEU A 14 19.46 3.16 -36.23
N SER A 15 18.14 3.28 -36.42
CA SER A 15 17.40 2.36 -37.31
C SER A 15 17.99 2.44 -38.73
N PRO A 16 18.29 1.29 -39.37
CA PRO A 16 18.78 1.25 -40.74
C PRO A 16 17.88 2.04 -41.69
N GLU A 17 16.56 2.04 -41.49
CA GLU A 17 15.60 2.75 -42.33
C GLU A 17 15.71 4.28 -42.24
N VAL A 18 16.17 4.82 -41.11
CA VAL A 18 16.36 6.26 -40.90
C VAL A 18 17.74 6.72 -41.40
N PHE A 19 18.76 5.88 -41.21
CA PHE A 19 20.16 6.26 -41.43
C PHE A 19 20.79 5.62 -42.69
N SER A 20 20.08 4.76 -43.42
CA SER A 20 20.57 4.14 -44.67
C SER A 20 20.96 5.17 -45.73
N ASN A 21 20.37 6.36 -45.67
CA ASN A 21 20.58 7.44 -46.62
C ASN A 21 21.46 8.57 -46.06
N ASN A 22 21.98 8.42 -44.82
CA ASN A 22 22.84 9.41 -44.17
C ASN A 22 24.02 8.73 -43.45
N THR A 23 24.91 8.13 -44.24
CA THR A 23 26.11 7.42 -43.76
C THR A 23 27.06 8.31 -42.97
N GLU A 24 27.14 9.61 -43.27
CA GLU A 24 27.97 10.56 -42.55
C GLU A 24 27.50 10.75 -41.10
N GLU A 25 26.20 10.98 -40.90
CA GLU A 25 25.60 11.11 -39.56
C GLU A 25 25.69 9.80 -38.77
N LEU A 26 25.46 8.65 -39.43
CA LEU A 26 25.65 7.32 -38.83
C LEU A 26 27.10 7.12 -38.34
N THR A 27 28.08 7.51 -39.16
CA THR A 27 29.51 7.43 -38.84
C THR A 27 29.88 8.31 -37.65
N GLU A 28 29.37 9.55 -37.62
CA GLU A 28 29.66 10.50 -36.54
C GLU A 28 29.15 9.98 -35.20
N ILE A 29 27.90 9.53 -35.15
CA ILE A 29 27.27 9.01 -33.94
C ILE A 29 27.97 7.72 -33.48
N ALA A 30 28.31 6.83 -34.43
CA ALA A 30 29.04 5.59 -34.13
C ALA A 30 30.40 5.88 -33.47
N LYS A 31 31.20 6.76 -34.07
CA LYS A 31 32.52 7.13 -33.54
C LYS A 31 32.43 7.75 -32.16
N LYS A 32 31.46 8.64 -31.94
CA LYS A 32 31.23 9.27 -30.63
C LYS A 32 30.94 8.23 -29.56
N LYS A 33 30.07 7.25 -29.85
CA LYS A 33 29.70 6.22 -28.87
C LYS A 33 30.82 5.23 -28.59
N ILE A 34 31.56 4.81 -29.62
CA ILE A 34 32.73 3.93 -29.46
C ILE A 34 33.76 4.60 -28.57
N TYR A 35 33.99 5.91 -28.77
CA TYR A 35 34.86 6.70 -27.91
C TYR A 35 34.37 6.73 -26.45
N GLU A 36 33.07 6.91 -26.21
CA GLU A 36 32.49 6.83 -24.86
C GLU A 36 32.72 5.47 -24.19
N TRP A 37 32.60 4.36 -24.92
CA TRP A 37 32.85 3.02 -24.36
C TRP A 37 34.33 2.79 -24.05
N GLN A 38 35.23 3.20 -24.94
CA GLN A 38 36.68 3.08 -24.74
C GLN A 38 37.14 3.79 -23.46
N HIS A 39 36.50 4.90 -23.10
CA HIS A 39 36.86 5.71 -21.94
C HIS A 39 35.97 5.43 -20.71
N HIS A 40 35.13 4.40 -20.76
CA HIS A 40 34.27 4.05 -19.64
C HIS A 40 35.06 3.46 -18.47
N LYS A 41 34.61 3.66 -17.22
CA LYS A 41 35.34 3.19 -16.02
C LYS A 41 35.35 1.66 -15.83
N ARG A 42 34.43 0.95 -16.49
CA ARG A 42 34.27 -0.50 -16.35
C ARG A 42 34.86 -1.23 -17.56
N ILE A 43 35.65 -2.27 -17.31
CA ILE A 43 36.39 -3.00 -18.34
C ILE A 43 35.50 -3.83 -19.29
N ASP A 44 34.35 -4.29 -18.79
CA ASP A 44 33.34 -4.96 -19.61
C ASP A 44 32.77 -4.02 -20.68
N VAL A 45 32.53 -2.75 -20.33
CA VAL A 45 32.08 -1.73 -21.28
C VAL A 45 33.19 -1.32 -22.25
N GLN A 46 34.44 -1.26 -21.79
CA GLN A 46 35.59 -1.03 -22.68
C GLN A 46 35.75 -2.15 -23.72
N ASN A 47 35.58 -3.42 -23.30
CA ASN A 47 35.65 -4.58 -24.20
C ASN A 47 34.55 -4.56 -25.27
N GLN A 48 33.38 -4.00 -24.96
CA GLN A 48 32.32 -3.81 -25.96
C GLN A 48 32.76 -2.86 -27.08
N ALA A 49 33.56 -1.84 -26.78
CA ALA A 49 34.10 -0.93 -27.79
C ALA A 49 35.02 -1.65 -28.79
N THR A 50 35.81 -2.61 -28.30
CA THR A 50 36.74 -3.38 -29.13
C THR A 50 36.02 -4.41 -29.99
N ILE A 51 35.07 -5.16 -29.41
CA ILE A 51 34.39 -6.27 -30.10
C ILE A 51 33.26 -5.76 -30.99
N HIS A 52 32.37 -4.94 -30.44
CA HIS A 52 31.16 -4.47 -31.13
C HIS A 52 31.42 -3.18 -31.89
N GLY A 53 32.26 -2.28 -31.37
CA GLY A 53 32.60 -1.02 -32.05
C GLY A 53 33.27 -1.23 -33.40
N GLN A 54 34.24 -2.14 -33.49
CA GLN A 54 34.90 -2.45 -34.77
C GLN A 54 33.93 -3.07 -35.78
N ARG A 55 33.13 -4.06 -35.33
CA ARG A 55 32.11 -4.72 -36.14
C ARG A 55 31.08 -3.73 -36.71
N ILE A 56 30.76 -2.68 -35.95
CA ILE A 56 29.89 -1.59 -36.40
C ILE A 56 30.61 -0.72 -37.44
N LEU A 57 31.82 -0.24 -37.16
CA LEU A 57 32.59 0.60 -38.11
C LEU A 57 32.78 -0.09 -39.47
N ASP A 58 33.04 -1.39 -39.47
CA ASP A 58 33.23 -2.19 -40.69
C ASP A 58 31.93 -2.37 -41.52
N ALA A 59 30.77 -2.07 -40.93
CA ALA A 59 29.46 -2.28 -41.54
C ALA A 59 28.71 -0.97 -41.86
N ILE A 60 29.18 0.20 -41.40
CA ILE A 60 28.46 1.48 -41.57
C ILE A 60 28.26 1.86 -43.05
N ASP A 61 29.21 1.53 -43.91
CA ASP A 61 29.14 1.79 -45.35
C ASP A 61 28.38 0.70 -46.14
N ASP A 62 27.96 -0.38 -45.48
CA ASP A 62 27.21 -1.50 -46.06
C ASP A 62 25.85 -1.63 -45.35
N THR A 63 24.81 -1.05 -45.96
CA THR A 63 23.45 -1.03 -45.41
C THR A 63 22.93 -2.44 -45.08
N ALA A 64 23.28 -3.45 -45.86
CA ALA A 64 22.81 -4.82 -45.63
C ALA A 64 23.49 -5.43 -44.40
N ARG A 65 24.80 -5.24 -44.24
CA ARG A 65 25.54 -5.68 -43.05
C ARG A 65 25.15 -4.90 -41.80
N TRP A 66 24.97 -3.59 -41.91
CA TRP A 66 24.49 -2.75 -40.81
C TRP A 66 23.11 -3.23 -40.34
N LYS A 67 22.18 -3.48 -41.26
CA LYS A 67 20.85 -4.00 -40.94
C LYS A 67 20.90 -5.35 -40.24
N ALA A 68 21.72 -6.28 -40.72
CA ALA A 68 21.89 -7.59 -40.07
C ALA A 68 22.41 -7.47 -38.63
N ILE A 69 23.38 -6.58 -38.39
CA ILE A 69 23.91 -6.31 -37.05
C ILE A 69 22.84 -5.67 -36.17
N TYR A 70 22.08 -4.71 -36.70
CA TYR A 70 20.99 -4.06 -35.99
C TYR A 70 19.91 -5.06 -35.56
N ASP A 71 19.48 -5.93 -36.48
CA ASP A 71 18.43 -6.92 -36.22
C ASP A 71 18.87 -7.94 -35.15
N GLU A 72 20.12 -8.42 -35.19
CA GLU A 72 20.68 -9.37 -34.20
C GLU A 72 20.57 -8.84 -32.76
N TYR A 73 21.01 -7.60 -32.54
CA TYR A 73 20.93 -7.01 -31.21
C TYR A 73 19.51 -6.61 -30.82
N ARG A 74 18.69 -6.15 -31.78
CA ARG A 74 17.29 -5.85 -31.55
C ARG A 74 16.57 -7.09 -31.04
N ASP A 75 16.84 -8.25 -31.62
CA ASP A 75 16.25 -9.52 -31.21
C ASP A 75 16.72 -9.92 -29.80
N ALA A 76 18.01 -9.77 -29.47
CA ALA A 76 18.51 -10.02 -28.11
C ALA A 76 17.84 -9.11 -27.04
N VAL A 77 17.60 -7.84 -27.38
CA VAL A 77 16.86 -6.92 -26.51
C VAL A 77 15.40 -7.34 -26.37
N ILE A 78 14.76 -7.76 -27.46
CA ILE A 78 13.38 -8.27 -27.43
C ILE A 78 13.29 -9.51 -26.54
N GLU A 79 14.22 -10.46 -26.66
CA GLU A 79 14.25 -11.67 -25.81
C GLU A 79 14.33 -11.31 -24.32
N ASN A 80 15.24 -10.41 -23.94
CA ASN A 80 15.37 -9.96 -22.55
C ASN A 80 14.12 -9.23 -22.05
N ILE A 81 13.48 -8.42 -22.90
CA ILE A 81 12.20 -7.77 -22.58
C ILE A 81 11.11 -8.84 -22.36
N LEU A 82 11.05 -9.86 -23.20
CA LEU A 82 10.05 -10.93 -23.08
C LEU A 82 10.20 -11.73 -21.78
N GLU A 83 11.43 -12.06 -21.39
CA GLU A 83 11.71 -12.70 -20.09
C GLU A 83 11.22 -11.86 -18.91
N GLN A 84 11.45 -10.55 -18.98
CA GLN A 84 10.98 -9.62 -17.94
C GLN A 84 9.45 -9.47 -17.95
N LEU A 85 8.81 -9.40 -19.12
CA LEU A 85 7.36 -9.25 -19.25
C LEU A 85 6.61 -10.41 -18.58
N ILE A 86 7.10 -11.65 -18.70
CA ILE A 86 6.48 -12.85 -18.09
C ILE A 86 6.30 -12.68 -16.57
N LEU A 87 7.18 -11.94 -15.90
CA LEU A 87 7.12 -11.72 -14.45
C LEU A 87 5.99 -10.78 -14.02
N PHE A 88 5.49 -9.93 -14.92
CA PHE A 88 4.54 -8.86 -14.60
C PHE A 88 3.18 -9.04 -15.26
N VAL A 89 3.02 -9.98 -16.18
CA VAL A 89 1.75 -10.24 -16.87
C VAL A 89 0.82 -11.05 -15.97
N VAL A 90 -0.39 -10.52 -15.75
CA VAL A 90 -1.47 -11.22 -15.04
C VAL A 90 -2.74 -11.13 -15.89
N ASN A 91 -3.35 -12.28 -16.23
CA ASN A 91 -4.54 -12.34 -17.09
C ASN A 91 -4.38 -11.56 -18.40
N ASN A 92 -3.23 -11.72 -19.08
CA ASN A 92 -2.89 -11.00 -20.32
C ASN A 92 -2.90 -9.46 -20.18
N LYS A 93 -2.68 -8.93 -18.97
CA LYS A 93 -2.57 -7.50 -18.71
C LYS A 93 -1.23 -7.17 -18.07
N ILE A 94 -0.67 -6.01 -18.39
CA ILE A 94 0.53 -5.47 -17.76
C ILE A 94 0.33 -3.99 -17.43
N LEU A 95 0.80 -3.57 -16.26
CA LEU A 95 0.73 -2.18 -15.82
C LEU A 95 1.71 -1.30 -16.60
N LEU A 96 1.29 -0.10 -16.99
CA LEU A 96 2.14 0.88 -17.68
C LEU A 96 3.42 1.20 -16.89
N ASN A 97 3.35 1.31 -15.56
CA ASN A 97 4.55 1.53 -14.74
C ASN A 97 5.56 0.37 -14.87
N ASN A 98 5.09 -0.89 -14.99
CA ASN A 98 5.98 -2.02 -15.24
C ASN A 98 6.58 -1.95 -16.65
N VAL A 99 5.79 -1.53 -17.65
CA VAL A 99 6.27 -1.28 -19.02
C VAL A 99 7.34 -0.18 -19.03
N GLU A 100 7.15 0.91 -18.30
CA GLU A 100 8.12 2.01 -18.15
C GLU A 100 9.40 1.56 -17.45
N VAL A 101 9.28 0.71 -16.41
CA VAL A 101 10.43 0.12 -15.71
C VAL A 101 11.22 -0.80 -16.63
N ILE A 102 10.56 -1.69 -17.37
CA ILE A 102 11.19 -2.59 -18.34
C ILE A 102 11.86 -1.77 -19.45
N ALA A 103 11.19 -0.73 -19.94
CA ALA A 103 11.74 0.18 -20.93
C ALA A 103 13.01 0.87 -20.41
N SER A 104 12.98 1.37 -19.18
CA SER A 104 14.13 1.99 -18.52
C SER A 104 15.29 1.01 -18.33
N LYS A 105 15.04 -0.21 -17.83
CA LYS A 105 16.06 -1.23 -17.58
C LYS A 105 16.77 -1.70 -18.85
N ASN A 106 16.02 -1.83 -19.93
CA ASN A 106 16.56 -2.23 -21.23
C ASN A 106 17.07 -1.04 -22.05
N ASN A 107 16.99 0.17 -21.50
CA ASN A 107 17.21 1.41 -22.20
C ASN A 107 16.49 1.39 -23.56
N VAL A 108 15.17 1.36 -23.58
CA VAL A 108 14.31 1.48 -24.77
C VAL A 108 13.19 2.49 -24.49
N SER A 109 12.44 2.90 -25.51
CA SER A 109 11.25 3.74 -25.30
C SER A 109 10.11 2.93 -24.70
N THR A 110 9.21 3.58 -23.96
CA THR A 110 8.00 2.93 -23.44
C THR A 110 7.17 2.35 -24.60
N ASN A 111 6.95 3.14 -25.66
CA ASN A 111 6.20 2.72 -26.85
C ASN A 111 6.77 1.43 -27.49
N PHE A 112 8.08 1.26 -27.50
CA PHE A 112 8.69 0.04 -28.04
C PHE A 112 8.30 -1.21 -27.23
N VAL A 113 8.25 -1.10 -25.91
CA VAL A 113 7.78 -2.20 -25.04
C VAL A 113 6.26 -2.39 -25.18
N GLU A 114 5.49 -1.31 -25.37
CA GLU A 114 4.05 -1.38 -25.66
C GLU A 114 3.76 -2.14 -26.97
N GLU A 115 4.52 -1.87 -28.04
CA GLU A 115 4.41 -2.60 -29.31
C GLU A 115 4.72 -4.11 -29.14
N ILE A 116 5.70 -4.45 -28.30
CA ILE A 116 6.00 -5.86 -27.97
C ILE A 116 4.81 -6.49 -27.21
N CYS A 117 4.23 -5.76 -26.26
CA CYS A 117 3.06 -6.21 -25.50
C CYS A 117 1.86 -6.47 -26.43
N GLU A 118 1.57 -5.54 -27.35
CA GLU A 118 0.48 -5.65 -28.32
C GLU A 118 0.64 -6.90 -29.21
N ARG A 119 1.84 -7.11 -29.78
CA ARG A 119 2.14 -8.29 -30.61
C ARG A 119 1.99 -9.61 -29.85
N ARG A 120 2.11 -9.59 -28.52
CA ARG A 120 1.94 -10.76 -27.65
C ARG A 120 0.52 -10.91 -27.11
N GLY A 121 -0.39 -10.01 -27.47
CA GLY A 121 -1.78 -10.02 -26.97
C GLY A 121 -1.90 -9.56 -25.52
N TYR A 122 -0.90 -8.84 -25.00
CA TYR A 122 -0.97 -8.23 -23.68
C TYR A 122 -1.60 -6.84 -23.77
N ALA A 123 -2.63 -6.61 -22.98
CA ALA A 123 -3.19 -5.29 -22.82
C ALA A 123 -2.32 -4.48 -21.85
N VAL A 124 -1.65 -3.44 -22.37
CA VAL A 124 -1.02 -2.42 -21.53
C VAL A 124 -2.13 -1.60 -20.92
N VAL A 125 -2.29 -1.73 -19.62
CA VAL A 125 -3.23 -0.92 -18.87
C VAL A 125 -2.43 0.17 -18.21
N GLN A 126 -2.88 1.43 -18.37
CA GLN A 126 -2.56 2.44 -17.35
C GLN A 126 -2.96 1.86 -15.99
N GLU A 127 -2.49 2.42 -14.88
CA GLU A 127 -3.20 2.18 -13.63
C GLU A 127 -4.70 2.50 -13.88
N SER A 128 -5.51 1.47 -14.19
CA SER A 128 -6.84 1.40 -13.63
C SER A 128 -6.48 1.41 -12.17
N THR A 129 -6.62 2.58 -11.57
CA THR A 129 -6.60 2.72 -10.15
C THR A 129 -7.34 1.48 -9.64
N LEU A 130 -6.61 0.51 -9.10
CA LEU A 130 -6.89 0.14 -7.74
C LEU A 130 -6.98 1.50 -7.09
N LYS A 131 -8.20 2.04 -6.99
CA LYS A 131 -8.43 3.26 -6.23
C LYS A 131 -7.71 2.90 -4.96
N LYS A 132 -6.56 3.55 -4.70
CA LYS A 132 -5.90 3.46 -3.41
C LYS A 132 -7.07 3.69 -2.47
N PRO A 133 -7.52 2.66 -1.75
CA PRO A 133 -8.81 2.76 -1.11
C PRO A 133 -8.70 3.97 -0.21
N CYS A 134 -9.59 4.96 -0.42
CA CYS A 134 -9.37 6.30 0.13
C CYS A 134 -9.46 6.29 1.66
N TYR A 135 -9.91 5.16 2.19
CA TYR A 135 -10.15 4.91 3.59
C TYR A 135 -9.33 3.71 4.07
N SER A 136 -8.39 3.95 4.98
CA SER A 136 -7.69 2.91 5.73
C SER A 136 -8.19 2.90 7.17
N ILE A 137 -7.98 1.80 7.90
CA ILE A 137 -8.34 1.74 9.31
C ILE A 137 -7.65 2.83 10.14
N GLU A 138 -6.47 3.30 9.74
CA GLU A 138 -5.77 4.40 10.42
C GLU A 138 -6.55 5.74 10.36
N LYS A 139 -7.53 5.89 9.46
CA LYS A 139 -8.46 7.04 9.48
C LYS A 139 -9.36 7.04 10.72
N LEU A 140 -9.64 5.87 11.30
CA LEU A 140 -10.36 5.74 12.56
C LEU A 140 -9.45 5.94 13.78
N ARG A 141 -8.13 6.04 13.62
CA ARG A 141 -7.24 6.12 14.78
C ARG A 141 -7.33 7.50 15.43
N PRO A 142 -7.72 7.60 16.72
CA PRO A 142 -7.79 8.89 17.40
C PRO A 142 -6.41 9.42 17.74
N LYS A 143 -6.30 10.74 17.94
CA LYS A 143 -5.04 11.41 18.31
C LYS A 143 -4.46 10.86 19.61
N ASN A 144 -5.33 10.64 20.60
CA ASN A 144 -4.96 10.18 21.94
C ASN A 144 -4.91 8.64 22.07
N PHE A 145 -4.73 7.92 20.94
CA PHE A 145 -4.80 6.46 20.88
C PHE A 145 -4.04 5.73 21.99
N LEU A 146 -2.76 6.08 22.23
CA LEU A 146 -1.93 5.36 23.20
C LEU A 146 -2.45 5.51 24.63
N GLN A 147 -2.86 6.72 25.01
CA GLN A 147 -3.38 6.99 26.35
C GLN A 147 -4.73 6.30 26.58
N ILE A 148 -5.62 6.36 25.58
CA ILE A 148 -6.91 5.66 25.64
C ILE A 148 -6.69 4.13 25.70
N GLN A 149 -5.73 3.60 24.93
CA GLN A 149 -5.43 2.17 24.92
C GLN A 149 -4.97 1.66 26.29
N GLU A 150 -4.15 2.42 27.01
CA GLU A 150 -3.70 2.03 28.35
C GLU A 150 -4.88 1.93 29.32
N VAL A 151 -5.79 2.90 29.31
CA VAL A 151 -6.96 2.89 30.19
C VAL A 151 -7.96 1.82 29.77
N GLN A 152 -8.13 1.58 28.47
CA GLN A 152 -8.97 0.48 27.98
C GLN A 152 -8.50 -0.89 28.48
N LYS A 153 -7.18 -1.11 28.62
CA LYS A 153 -6.67 -2.36 29.21
C LYS A 153 -7.15 -2.54 30.65
N LEU A 154 -7.14 -1.47 31.45
CA LEU A 154 -7.66 -1.50 32.82
C LEU A 154 -9.16 -1.82 32.85
N ILE A 155 -9.94 -1.24 31.94
CA ILE A 155 -11.38 -1.55 31.78
C ILE A 155 -11.58 -3.04 31.47
N ASN A 156 -10.79 -3.59 30.54
CA ASN A 156 -10.87 -5.00 30.18
C ASN A 156 -10.43 -5.92 31.33
N GLU A 157 -9.45 -5.51 32.14
CA GLU A 157 -9.01 -6.26 33.35
C GLU A 157 -10.10 -6.30 34.43
N LEU A 158 -11.01 -5.33 34.44
CA LEU A 158 -12.21 -5.34 35.27
C LEU A 158 -13.34 -6.22 34.68
N GLY A 159 -13.18 -6.75 33.47
CA GLY A 159 -14.16 -7.59 32.80
C GLY A 159 -15.17 -6.85 31.92
N ALA A 160 -15.06 -5.52 31.79
CA ALA A 160 -15.92 -4.72 30.92
C ALA A 160 -15.32 -4.57 29.50
N GLU A 161 -16.17 -4.49 28.48
CA GLU A 161 -15.74 -4.30 27.09
C GLU A 161 -15.28 -2.86 26.80
N ASN A 162 -15.85 -1.87 27.48
CA ASN A 162 -15.59 -0.44 27.31
C ASN A 162 -16.16 0.34 28.50
N LEU A 163 -15.95 1.66 28.52
CA LEU A 163 -16.39 2.51 29.62
C LEU A 163 -17.92 2.51 29.77
N LEU A 164 -18.69 2.49 28.68
CA LEU A 164 -20.16 2.44 28.75
C LEU A 164 -20.61 1.11 29.39
N ASP A 165 -19.97 0.01 29.00
CA ASP A 165 -20.22 -1.31 29.57
C ASP A 165 -19.80 -1.38 31.05
N LEU A 166 -18.70 -0.72 31.43
CA LEU A 166 -18.29 -0.59 32.83
C LEU A 166 -19.35 0.09 33.69
N PHE A 167 -19.95 1.17 33.18
CA PHE A 167 -21.05 1.87 33.86
C PHE A 167 -22.35 1.08 33.87
N ALA A 168 -22.61 0.30 32.82
CA ALA A 168 -23.82 -0.50 32.69
C ALA A 168 -23.75 -1.82 33.48
N SER A 169 -22.55 -2.33 33.77
CA SER A 169 -22.35 -3.61 34.46
C SER A 169 -22.67 -3.47 35.95
N PRO A 170 -23.77 -4.08 36.45
CA PRO A 170 -24.16 -3.99 37.85
C PRO A 170 -23.18 -4.72 38.78
N GLU A 171 -22.40 -5.67 38.23
CA GLU A 171 -21.38 -6.42 38.98
C GLU A 171 -20.13 -5.57 39.28
N ILE A 172 -19.90 -4.50 38.50
CA ILE A 172 -18.70 -3.66 38.61
C ILE A 172 -19.06 -2.25 39.09
N SER A 173 -20.13 -1.66 38.55
CA SER A 173 -20.59 -0.33 38.94
C SER A 173 -21.48 -0.36 40.19
N GLU A 174 -22.14 -1.51 40.47
CA GLU A 174 -23.21 -1.66 41.47
C GLU A 174 -24.31 -0.59 41.41
N MET A 175 -24.44 0.10 40.28
CA MET A 175 -25.35 1.22 40.07
C MET A 175 -25.76 1.28 38.61
N GLU A 176 -27.01 1.64 38.33
CA GLU A 176 -27.44 1.93 36.96
C GLU A 176 -27.00 3.35 36.57
N ILE A 177 -25.78 3.49 36.06
CA ILE A 177 -25.28 4.75 35.49
C ILE A 177 -25.50 4.70 33.98
N TYR A 178 -26.55 5.39 33.51
CA TYR A 178 -26.86 5.44 32.08
C TYR A 178 -26.12 6.57 31.39
N ILE A 179 -25.06 6.21 30.68
CA ILE A 179 -24.45 7.08 29.67
C ILE A 179 -24.52 6.43 28.30
N SER A 180 -24.57 7.24 27.25
CA SER A 180 -24.62 6.78 25.87
C SER A 180 -23.59 7.51 25.02
N LYS A 181 -23.45 7.07 23.77
CA LYS A 181 -22.63 7.76 22.77
C LYS A 181 -23.11 9.18 22.40
N PHE A 182 -24.27 9.58 22.90
CA PHE A 182 -24.82 10.91 22.69
C PHE A 182 -24.71 11.78 23.93
N SER A 183 -24.16 11.23 25.03
CA SER A 183 -23.99 11.97 26.27
C SER A 183 -22.95 13.06 26.14
N SER A 184 -23.20 14.20 26.77
CA SER A 184 -22.27 15.32 26.80
C SER A 184 -21.05 15.01 27.67
N ASN A 185 -19.94 15.73 27.48
CA ASN A 185 -18.78 15.61 28.36
C ASN A 185 -19.14 15.82 29.84
N GLU A 186 -20.11 16.69 30.13
CA GLU A 186 -20.55 17.01 31.49
C GLU A 186 -21.31 15.84 32.13
N GLU A 187 -22.24 15.23 31.39
CA GLU A 187 -22.96 14.03 31.84
C GLU A 187 -22.00 12.86 32.09
N ILE A 188 -20.98 12.71 31.24
CA ILE A 188 -19.97 11.67 31.41
C ILE A 188 -19.06 11.97 32.61
N LEU A 189 -18.68 13.23 32.84
CA LEU A 189 -17.92 13.64 34.03
C LEU A 189 -18.71 13.43 35.33
N GLU A 190 -20.01 13.66 35.30
CA GLU A 190 -20.91 13.36 36.42
C GLU A 190 -20.98 11.85 36.69
N ALA A 191 -21.17 11.04 35.64
CA ALA A 191 -21.12 9.58 35.73
C ALA A 191 -19.80 9.06 36.31
N ILE A 192 -18.66 9.58 35.84
CA ILE A 192 -17.32 9.23 36.37
C ILE A 192 -17.20 9.62 37.84
N SER A 193 -17.73 10.78 38.23
CA SER A 193 -17.68 11.23 39.63
C SER A 193 -18.57 10.39 40.53
N THR A 194 -19.73 9.95 40.05
CA THR A 194 -20.61 9.02 40.76
C THR A 194 -19.92 7.68 40.99
N LEU A 195 -19.28 7.12 39.95
CA LEU A 195 -18.52 5.87 40.05
C LEU A 195 -17.35 6.00 41.04
N GLU A 196 -16.56 7.08 40.96
CA GLU A 196 -15.46 7.32 41.90
C GLU A 196 -15.95 7.43 43.36
N ASN A 197 -17.03 8.19 43.60
CA ASN A 197 -17.61 8.36 44.93
C ASN A 197 -18.18 7.05 45.50
N LYS A 198 -18.75 6.20 44.65
CA LYS A 198 -19.24 4.89 45.07
C LYS A 198 -18.09 4.00 45.55
N TRP A 199 -17.00 3.95 44.80
CA TRP A 199 -15.83 3.14 45.13
C TRP A 199 -15.04 3.68 46.34
N LEU A 200 -15.05 5.00 46.57
CA LEU A 200 -14.52 5.62 47.81
C LEU A 200 -15.19 5.12 49.09
N ASN A 201 -16.46 4.69 49.00
CA ASN A 201 -17.24 4.22 50.15
C ASN A 201 -17.29 2.70 50.25
N PHE A 202 -16.55 1.97 49.40
CA PHE A 202 -16.52 0.52 49.40
C PHE A 202 -15.57 -0.01 50.48
N SER A 203 -15.97 -1.03 51.25
CA SER A 203 -15.10 -1.62 52.26
C SER A 203 -14.09 -2.58 51.60
N PRO A 204 -12.77 -2.33 51.69
CA PRO A 204 -11.79 -3.11 50.96
C PRO A 204 -11.49 -4.42 51.70
N ASN A 205 -12.27 -5.47 51.42
CA ASN A 205 -11.93 -6.84 51.82
C ASN A 205 -11.56 -7.66 50.58
N GLY A 206 -10.32 -8.13 50.48
CA GLY A 206 -9.86 -9.06 49.44
C GLY A 206 -9.73 -8.47 48.01
N SER A 207 -10.21 -9.21 47.01
CA SER A 207 -10.13 -8.92 45.55
C SER A 207 -10.59 -7.51 45.16
N ASN A 208 -11.40 -6.87 45.99
CA ASN A 208 -11.96 -5.54 45.76
C ASN A 208 -10.89 -4.43 45.84
N SER A 209 -9.77 -4.66 46.55
CA SER A 209 -8.67 -3.69 46.64
C SER A 209 -7.94 -3.45 45.31
N ALA A 210 -7.82 -4.48 44.46
CA ALA A 210 -7.21 -4.35 43.14
C ALA A 210 -8.16 -3.66 42.14
N GLN A 211 -9.46 -3.96 42.24
CA GLN A 211 -10.49 -3.33 41.41
C GLN A 211 -10.60 -1.83 41.72
N GLU A 212 -10.55 -1.46 43.00
CA GLU A 212 -10.55 -0.07 43.44
C GLU A 212 -9.42 0.74 42.79
N VAL A 213 -8.19 0.21 42.77
CA VAL A 213 -7.04 0.87 42.13
C VAL A 213 -7.27 1.09 40.62
N PHE A 214 -7.87 0.12 39.93
CA PHE A 214 -8.18 0.25 38.50
C PHE A 214 -9.27 1.29 38.26
N ILE A 215 -10.35 1.26 39.05
CA ILE A 215 -11.43 2.24 38.96
C ILE A 215 -10.90 3.66 39.18
N TYR A 216 -10.09 3.90 40.20
CA TYR A 216 -9.50 5.23 40.41
C TYR A 216 -8.63 5.69 39.26
N ARG A 217 -7.83 4.80 38.67
CA ARG A 217 -7.01 5.14 37.51
C ARG A 217 -7.87 5.48 36.29
N ILE A 218 -8.94 4.72 36.05
CA ILE A 218 -9.92 4.97 34.99
C ILE A 218 -10.58 6.34 35.22
N CYS A 219 -11.11 6.59 36.41
CA CYS A 219 -11.78 7.84 36.76
C CYS A 219 -10.84 9.05 36.64
N ALA A 220 -9.64 8.97 37.23
CA ALA A 220 -8.64 10.03 37.16
C ALA A 220 -8.23 10.34 35.72
N PHE A 221 -8.07 9.30 34.89
CA PHE A 221 -7.79 9.47 33.47
C PHE A 221 -8.93 10.20 32.77
N PHE A 222 -10.18 9.70 32.82
CA PHE A 222 -11.26 10.30 32.07
C PHE A 222 -11.62 11.70 32.57
N LYS A 223 -11.50 11.98 33.87
CA LYS A 223 -11.64 13.35 34.42
C LYS A 223 -10.61 14.32 33.86
N LYS A 224 -9.38 13.87 33.65
CA LYS A 224 -8.34 14.70 33.02
C LYS A 224 -8.57 14.80 31.51
N PHE A 225 -8.82 13.67 30.86
CA PHE A 225 -9.02 13.55 29.42
C PHE A 225 -10.16 14.44 28.93
N LEU A 226 -11.31 14.42 29.60
CA LEU A 226 -12.51 15.17 29.21
C LEU A 226 -12.42 16.68 29.49
N ARG A 227 -11.39 17.16 30.20
CA ARG A 227 -11.09 18.60 30.30
C ARG A 227 -10.51 19.13 29.00
N ASP A 228 -9.67 18.33 28.36
CA ASP A 228 -8.87 18.74 27.21
C ASP A 228 -9.40 18.14 25.89
N ASN A 229 -10.27 17.12 25.94
CA ASN A 229 -10.73 16.35 24.79
C ASN A 229 -12.23 16.04 24.85
N SER A 230 -12.82 15.71 23.70
CA SER A 230 -14.21 15.25 23.61
C SER A 230 -14.30 13.74 23.87
N PHE A 231 -15.41 13.28 24.46
CA PHE A 231 -15.71 11.85 24.53
C PHE A 231 -15.76 11.16 23.16
N SER A 232 -16.06 11.91 22.09
CA SER A 232 -16.03 11.39 20.72
C SER A 232 -14.67 10.81 20.30
N ASP A 233 -13.55 11.28 20.88
CA ASP A 233 -12.22 10.68 20.65
C ASP A 233 -12.13 9.25 21.23
N TYR A 234 -12.82 8.99 22.35
CA TYR A 234 -12.94 7.65 22.94
C TYR A 234 -13.83 6.75 22.08
N GLU A 235 -14.94 7.27 21.55
CA GLU A 235 -15.77 6.52 20.60
C GLU A 235 -15.02 6.17 19.31
N GLN A 236 -14.22 7.11 18.80
CA GLN A 236 -13.37 6.89 17.66
C GLN A 236 -12.35 5.76 17.94
N TYR A 237 -11.81 5.70 19.16
CA TYR A 237 -10.98 4.58 19.61
C TYR A 237 -11.74 3.25 19.57
N LEU A 238 -12.97 3.20 20.10
CA LEU A 238 -13.79 1.99 20.10
C LEU A 238 -14.09 1.52 18.67
N ASN A 239 -14.41 2.44 17.76
CA ASN A 239 -14.61 2.15 16.35
C ASN A 239 -13.33 1.59 15.69
N TYR A 240 -12.17 2.20 15.95
CA TYR A 240 -10.89 1.70 15.48
C TYR A 240 -10.60 0.28 15.99
N SER A 241 -10.75 0.06 17.29
CA SER A 241 -10.48 -1.24 17.93
C SER A 241 -11.41 -2.33 17.43
N GLY A 242 -12.71 -2.03 17.32
CA GLY A 242 -13.73 -2.94 16.80
C GLY A 242 -13.47 -3.33 15.34
N ALA A 243 -13.20 -2.35 14.47
CA ALA A 243 -12.86 -2.60 13.07
C ALA A 243 -11.57 -3.44 12.95
N LYS A 244 -10.56 -3.13 13.78
CA LYS A 244 -9.27 -3.83 13.79
C LYS A 244 -9.44 -5.31 14.12
N LYS A 245 -10.23 -5.63 15.15
CA LYS A 245 -10.54 -7.00 15.54
C LYS A 245 -11.19 -7.81 14.42
N ILE A 246 -12.10 -7.19 13.65
CA ILE A 246 -12.72 -7.84 12.48
C ILE A 246 -11.69 -8.16 11.40
N LEU A 247 -10.83 -7.19 11.09
CA LEU A 247 -9.80 -7.37 10.06
C LEU A 247 -8.75 -8.40 10.47
N GLU A 248 -8.26 -8.35 11.72
CA GLU A 248 -7.27 -9.30 12.24
C GLU A 248 -7.77 -10.75 12.25
N ASN A 249 -9.06 -10.97 12.46
CA ASN A 249 -9.67 -12.30 12.35
C ASN A 249 -9.44 -12.91 10.96
N ILE A 250 -9.40 -12.12 9.89
CA ILE A 250 -9.13 -12.60 8.53
C ILE A 250 -7.72 -13.21 8.44
N CYS A 251 -6.72 -12.51 8.98
CA CYS A 251 -5.34 -12.99 9.00
C CYS A 251 -5.16 -14.22 9.90
N SER A 252 -5.88 -14.28 11.04
CA SER A 252 -5.82 -15.42 11.95
C SER A 252 -6.28 -16.74 11.32
N LEU A 253 -7.12 -16.66 10.27
CA LEU A 253 -7.60 -17.83 9.52
C LEU A 253 -6.60 -18.33 8.46
N GLY A 254 -5.50 -17.61 8.21
CA GLY A 254 -4.47 -18.01 7.24
C GLY A 254 -4.94 -18.03 5.78
N ILE A 255 -6.06 -17.37 5.47
CA ILE A 255 -6.63 -17.39 4.12
C ILE A 255 -5.82 -16.52 3.15
N LYS A 256 -5.48 -17.09 2.00
CA LYS A 256 -4.79 -16.37 0.90
C LYS A 256 -5.76 -15.69 -0.07
N SER A 257 -7.05 -16.04 0.00
CA SER A 257 -8.10 -15.48 -0.84
C SER A 257 -9.43 -15.41 -0.10
N ILE A 258 -10.16 -14.31 -0.28
CA ILE A 258 -11.52 -14.10 0.22
C ILE A 258 -12.49 -14.26 -0.95
N ASN A 259 -13.52 -15.09 -0.78
CA ASN A 259 -14.60 -15.23 -1.77
C ASN A 259 -15.63 -14.07 -1.67
N PRO A 260 -16.43 -13.80 -2.72
CA PRO A 260 -17.40 -12.70 -2.75
C PRO A 260 -18.37 -12.65 -1.56
N MET A 261 -18.85 -13.80 -1.11
CA MET A 261 -19.82 -13.89 -0.02
C MET A 261 -19.18 -13.52 1.33
N ALA A 262 -17.98 -14.01 1.61
CA ALA A 262 -17.21 -13.68 2.80
C ALA A 262 -16.74 -12.22 2.79
N PHE A 263 -16.42 -11.69 1.61
CA PHE A 263 -16.07 -10.28 1.43
C PHE A 263 -17.24 -9.38 1.82
N ASN A 264 -18.43 -9.60 1.22
CA ASN A 264 -19.62 -8.78 1.51
C ASN A 264 -20.02 -8.87 2.99
N ARG A 265 -20.02 -10.07 3.58
CA ARG A 265 -20.31 -10.23 5.02
C ARG A 265 -19.33 -9.48 5.92
N THR A 266 -18.06 -9.43 5.53
CA THR A 266 -17.05 -8.67 6.28
C THR A 266 -17.29 -7.17 6.14
N VAL A 267 -17.60 -6.70 4.93
CA VAL A 267 -18.01 -5.31 4.69
C VAL A 267 -19.22 -4.95 5.55
N ASP A 268 -20.25 -5.79 5.59
CA ASP A 268 -21.46 -5.56 6.40
C ASP A 268 -21.15 -5.35 7.88
N LYS A 269 -20.20 -6.13 8.43
CA LYS A 269 -19.76 -5.95 9.81
C LYS A 269 -18.88 -4.71 10.01
N LEU A 270 -18.17 -4.24 8.98
CA LEU A 270 -17.33 -3.05 9.07
C LEU A 270 -18.14 -1.75 8.94
N ILE A 271 -19.31 -1.78 8.30
CA ILE A 271 -20.22 -0.62 8.14
C ILE A 271 -20.56 0.03 9.49
N GLN A 272 -20.70 -0.75 10.56
CA GLN A 272 -21.03 -0.23 11.89
C GLN A 272 -19.95 0.72 12.44
N PHE A 273 -18.70 0.59 11.99
CA PHE A 273 -17.57 1.40 12.45
C PHE A 273 -17.26 2.59 11.52
N THR A 274 -17.89 2.65 10.34
CA THR A 274 -17.75 3.74 9.36
C THR A 274 -19.00 4.61 9.28
N ASN A 275 -19.77 4.71 10.37
CA ASN A 275 -21.00 5.49 10.44
C ASN A 275 -22.01 5.16 9.31
N GLY A 276 -22.10 3.90 8.90
CA GLY A 276 -22.99 3.49 7.81
C GLY A 276 -22.40 3.61 6.41
N ASN A 277 -21.16 4.12 6.26
CA ASN A 277 -20.56 4.34 4.96
C ASN A 277 -19.99 3.04 4.37
N ILE A 278 -20.77 2.41 3.48
CA ILE A 278 -20.42 1.17 2.78
C ILE A 278 -19.13 1.31 1.98
N LYS A 279 -18.92 2.46 1.34
CA LYS A 279 -17.74 2.70 0.52
C LYS A 279 -16.48 2.71 1.38
N GLU A 280 -16.52 3.37 2.54
CA GLU A 280 -15.39 3.39 3.48
C GLU A 280 -15.12 2.01 4.08
N ALA A 281 -16.17 1.26 4.43
CA ALA A 281 -16.03 -0.11 4.94
C ALA A 281 -15.41 -1.05 3.89
N ARG A 282 -15.84 -0.95 2.62
CA ARG A 282 -15.26 -1.69 1.50
C ARG A 282 -13.82 -1.30 1.27
N ASP A 283 -13.53 0.00 1.20
CA ASP A 283 -12.17 0.52 0.99
C ASP A 283 -11.23 0.06 2.11
N MET A 284 -11.70 0.04 3.36
CA MET A 284 -10.95 -0.45 4.52
C MET A 284 -10.57 -1.93 4.37
N LEU A 285 -11.52 -2.78 3.97
CA LEU A 285 -11.26 -4.21 3.76
C LEU A 285 -10.30 -4.44 2.59
N ILE A 286 -10.46 -3.72 1.49
CA ILE A 286 -9.55 -3.80 0.34
C ILE A 286 -8.14 -3.40 0.76
N ASN A 287 -7.99 -2.28 1.47
CA ASN A 287 -6.70 -1.83 2.00
C ASN A 287 -6.04 -2.91 2.86
N HIS A 288 -6.81 -3.52 3.76
CA HIS A 288 -6.30 -4.58 4.63
C HIS A 288 -5.85 -5.81 3.82
N CYS A 289 -6.62 -6.22 2.81
CA CYS A 289 -6.26 -7.34 1.94
C CYS A 289 -4.98 -7.05 1.15
N ILE A 290 -4.83 -5.83 0.62
CA ILE A 290 -3.61 -5.40 -0.08
C ILE A 290 -2.40 -5.46 0.86
N THR A 291 -2.49 -4.89 2.06
CA THR A 291 -1.38 -4.88 3.03
C THR A 291 -0.94 -6.29 3.44
N ASN A 292 -1.88 -7.23 3.49
CA ASN A 292 -1.61 -8.60 3.93
C ASN A 292 -1.48 -9.61 2.78
N ASN A 293 -1.38 -9.15 1.52
CA ASN A 293 -1.27 -10.00 0.32
C ASN A 293 -2.40 -11.04 0.18
N ILE A 294 -3.63 -10.67 0.56
CA ILE A 294 -4.82 -11.50 0.45
C ILE A 294 -5.53 -11.15 -0.86
N VAL A 295 -5.82 -12.15 -1.70
CA VAL A 295 -6.61 -11.96 -2.93
C VAL A 295 -8.07 -11.68 -2.57
N TYR A 296 -8.68 -10.66 -3.17
CA TYR A 296 -10.06 -10.28 -2.92
C TYR A 296 -10.89 -10.17 -4.21
N PRO A 297 -12.22 -10.25 -4.12
CA PRO A 297 -13.12 -10.09 -5.27
C PRO A 297 -13.11 -8.64 -5.76
N GLN A 298 -13.11 -8.45 -7.09
CA GLN A 298 -13.23 -7.13 -7.72
C GLN A 298 -14.66 -6.60 -7.64
#